data_AF-A0AAW0TXE4-F1
#
_entry.id   AF-A0AAW0TXE4-F1
#
_cell.length_a   1.000
_cell.length_b   1.000
_cell.length_c   1.000
_cell.angle_alpha   90.00
_cell.angle_beta   90.00
_cell.angle_gamma   90.00
#
_symmetry.space_group_name_H-M   'P 1'
#
loop_
_entity.id
_entity.type
_entity.pdbx_description
1 polymer ?
#
loop_
_entity_poly.entity_id
_entity_poly.type
_entity_poly.pdbx_seq_one_letter_code
_entity_poly.pdbx_strand_id
1 'polypeptide(L)'
;MPPKKKGEKGKGKRGSKKTGSGRAQTLIDGVPINTMTKEQLEGHVVRLRNELEREREERNYVQSELERVQRLWEVAAENLDNVRKELRHKDVEIGEAEEKHQQEIGVYQQKMKHLMYTQENTLAQLQIDSEEALLNLHQDCLNEENLVIQEKEDLRKQLQDTESNYLAIIANMKVGHSKALDTLRQEFEAEAVEMEAKYVKKIKDLQNQLDLKRKTELIAQEEKKNNFLATIISNHEKTFDEMKKYYTDITATNLKLITELKAELAEQKEREHKLEQEMGAAMSGRSRLEDQVANLRKKLADTQRSMQRSQRDKESYLTSQAQVKVLTSEKEALQWELEVLKQKAEAIERERKELYDHFVAVVGEVQQRSELRNIVLEKKLNQVSDNLEKKEAVLSEVLSAANLDPVSFNQVSHQLERIIDEKNQLVGGLREEVATLRRMYTELMDKHQAALRMARKPKATTKLPNIPL
;
A
#
# COMPACT_ATOMS: atom_id res chain seq x y z
N MET A 1 63.02 -119.55 -104.13
CA MET A 1 64.34 -120.17 -103.87
C MET A 1 64.25 -121.69 -104.10
N PRO A 2 65.38 -122.41 -104.36
CA PRO A 2 65.45 -123.88 -104.53
C PRO A 2 65.46 -124.61 -103.15
N PRO A 3 65.65 -125.96 -102.96
CA PRO A 3 66.22 -126.98 -103.90
C PRO A 3 65.74 -128.49 -103.83
N LYS A 4 66.17 -129.32 -104.82
CA LYS A 4 66.79 -130.71 -104.85
C LYS A 4 66.35 -131.82 -103.83
N LYS A 5 66.51 -133.17 -103.97
CA LYS A 5 67.23 -134.23 -104.79
C LYS A 5 66.56 -135.62 -104.45
N LYS A 6 66.90 -136.89 -104.83
CA LYS A 6 67.81 -137.66 -105.75
C LYS A 6 67.35 -139.15 -105.88
N GLY A 7 67.35 -139.75 -107.08
CA GLY A 7 67.55 -141.21 -107.34
C GLY A 7 66.36 -142.19 -107.09
N GLU A 8 66.36 -143.47 -107.51
CA GLU A 8 67.33 -144.24 -108.35
C GLU A 8 66.65 -145.43 -109.13
N LYS A 9 67.35 -146.50 -109.57
CA LYS A 9 66.97 -147.37 -110.74
C LYS A 9 67.02 -148.91 -110.56
N GLY A 10 66.15 -149.65 -111.27
CA GLY A 10 66.46 -150.88 -112.05
C GLY A 10 65.91 -152.26 -111.57
N LYS A 11 66.14 -153.43 -112.24
CA LYS A 11 66.11 -153.81 -113.69
C LYS A 11 66.25 -155.36 -113.92
N GLY A 12 65.30 -156.03 -114.62
CA GLY A 12 65.37 -157.45 -115.10
C GLY A 12 64.07 -157.89 -115.83
N LYS A 13 63.87 -158.92 -116.70
CA LYS A 13 64.64 -160.02 -117.38
C LYS A 13 64.89 -161.37 -116.64
N ARG A 14 64.78 -162.60 -117.26
CA ARG A 14 64.15 -163.07 -118.54
C ARG A 14 64.15 -164.63 -118.75
N GLY A 15 62.99 -165.27 -119.05
CA GLY A 15 62.84 -166.50 -119.90
C GLY A 15 63.31 -167.88 -119.36
N SER A 16 63.27 -169.02 -120.10
CA SER A 16 62.45 -169.51 -121.26
C SER A 16 62.86 -170.97 -121.71
N LYS A 17 62.08 -171.61 -122.61
CA LYS A 17 62.31 -172.89 -123.39
C LYS A 17 62.09 -174.24 -122.65
N LYS A 18 61.38 -175.26 -123.20
CA LYS A 18 61.51 -176.13 -124.44
C LYS A 18 62.57 -177.26 -124.27
N THR A 19 62.49 -178.48 -124.86
CA THR A 19 61.72 -179.00 -126.03
C THR A 19 61.66 -180.55 -126.12
N GLY A 20 60.61 -181.10 -126.76
CA GLY A 20 60.66 -182.30 -127.63
C GLY A 20 60.87 -183.68 -126.97
N SER A 21 61.03 -184.79 -127.71
CA SER A 21 60.56 -185.19 -129.06
C SER A 21 61.02 -186.65 -129.31
N GLY A 22 60.15 -187.54 -129.80
CA GLY A 22 60.50 -188.94 -130.09
C GLY A 22 59.33 -189.69 -130.75
N ARG A 23 59.61 -190.54 -131.74
CA ARG A 23 58.60 -191.09 -132.66
C ARG A 23 58.73 -192.62 -132.74
N ALA A 24 57.60 -193.32 -132.68
CA ALA A 24 57.51 -194.76 -132.90
C ALA A 24 56.36 -195.13 -133.85
N GLN A 25 56.47 -196.30 -134.48
CA GLN A 25 55.60 -196.89 -135.50
C GLN A 25 54.11 -196.52 -135.48
N THR A 26 53.60 -196.07 -136.63
CA THR A 26 52.16 -195.89 -136.88
C THR A 26 51.48 -197.23 -137.12
N LEU A 27 50.91 -197.82 -136.08
CA LEU A 27 49.84 -198.82 -136.19
C LEU A 27 48.50 -198.08 -136.42
N ILE A 28 47.58 -198.69 -137.15
CA ILE A 28 46.18 -198.26 -137.25
C ILE A 28 45.34 -199.45 -136.79
N ASP A 29 44.54 -199.27 -135.73
CA ASP A 29 43.71 -200.29 -135.05
C ASP A 29 44.34 -201.70 -134.91
N GLY A 30 45.66 -201.77 -134.69
CA GLY A 30 46.39 -203.00 -134.37
C GLY A 30 46.64 -203.97 -135.52
N VAL A 31 46.22 -203.67 -136.76
CA VAL A 31 46.32 -204.59 -137.92
C VAL A 31 47.18 -203.98 -139.02
N PRO A 32 48.10 -204.73 -139.67
CA PRO A 32 48.85 -204.22 -140.81
C PRO A 32 47.94 -203.94 -142.01
N ILE A 33 48.13 -202.77 -142.65
CA ILE A 33 47.33 -202.28 -143.79
C ILE A 33 47.21 -203.31 -144.92
N ASN A 34 48.25 -204.14 -145.11
CA ASN A 34 48.34 -205.13 -146.19
C ASN A 34 47.32 -206.29 -146.10
N THR A 35 46.58 -206.42 -145.00
CA THR A 35 45.56 -207.48 -144.81
C THR A 35 44.13 -206.96 -144.65
N MET A 36 43.91 -205.65 -144.75
CA MET A 36 42.58 -205.02 -144.69
C MET A 36 41.90 -205.06 -146.07
N THR A 37 40.61 -205.41 -146.12
CA THR A 37 39.82 -205.27 -147.35
C THR A 37 39.48 -203.80 -147.63
N LYS A 38 39.15 -203.48 -148.88
CA LYS A 38 38.85 -202.11 -149.33
C LYS A 38 37.82 -201.40 -148.43
N GLU A 39 36.73 -202.10 -148.10
CA GLU A 39 35.63 -201.57 -147.27
C GLU A 39 36.08 -201.22 -145.84
N GLN A 40 37.03 -201.97 -145.28
CA GLN A 40 37.57 -201.71 -143.94
C GLN A 40 38.45 -200.44 -143.92
N LEU A 41 39.21 -200.20 -144.99
CA LEU A 41 39.97 -198.96 -145.17
C LEU A 41 39.04 -197.76 -145.42
N GLU A 42 37.98 -197.92 -146.22
CA GLU A 42 36.99 -196.87 -146.46
C GLU A 42 36.23 -196.51 -145.16
N GLY A 43 35.85 -197.50 -144.34
CA GLY A 43 35.28 -197.28 -143.00
C GLY A 43 36.23 -196.56 -142.04
N HIS A 44 37.54 -196.80 -142.13
CA HIS A 44 38.55 -196.04 -141.37
C HIS A 44 38.65 -194.59 -141.82
N VAL A 45 38.61 -194.33 -143.13
CA VAL A 45 38.60 -192.96 -143.68
C VAL A 45 37.33 -192.21 -143.26
N VAL A 46 36.19 -192.88 -143.15
CA VAL A 46 34.96 -192.27 -142.61
C VAL A 46 35.10 -191.95 -141.12
N ARG A 47 35.64 -192.86 -140.28
CA ARG A 47 35.90 -192.56 -138.85
C ARG A 47 36.80 -191.35 -138.67
N LEU A 48 37.96 -191.32 -139.34
CA LEU A 48 38.91 -190.21 -139.26
C LEU A 48 38.34 -188.88 -139.80
N ARG A 49 37.43 -188.92 -140.79
CA ARG A 49 36.69 -187.73 -141.23
C ARG A 49 35.71 -187.23 -140.16
N ASN A 50 34.95 -188.13 -139.56
CA ASN A 50 33.98 -187.77 -138.51
C ASN A 50 34.69 -187.22 -137.25
N GLU A 51 35.85 -187.79 -136.89
CA GLU A 51 36.72 -187.28 -135.81
C GLU A 51 37.29 -185.90 -136.15
N LEU A 52 37.75 -185.68 -137.40
CA LEU A 52 38.22 -184.37 -137.86
C LEU A 52 37.09 -183.31 -137.90
N GLU A 53 35.88 -183.70 -138.30
CA GLU A 53 34.71 -182.81 -138.30
C GLU A 53 34.30 -182.46 -136.86
N ARG A 54 34.29 -183.44 -135.96
CA ARG A 54 34.07 -183.22 -134.51
C ARG A 54 35.14 -182.30 -133.91
N GLU A 55 36.43 -182.49 -134.21
CA GLU A 55 37.48 -181.56 -133.74
C GLU A 55 37.32 -180.15 -134.34
N ARG A 56 36.69 -180.00 -135.52
CA ARG A 56 36.33 -178.68 -136.06
C ARG A 56 35.15 -178.07 -135.33
N GLU A 57 34.11 -178.84 -135.04
CA GLU A 57 32.97 -178.40 -134.23
C GLU A 57 33.39 -177.98 -132.82
N GLU A 58 34.18 -178.82 -132.13
CA GLU A 58 34.71 -178.50 -130.78
C GLU A 58 35.61 -177.27 -130.81
N ARG A 59 36.48 -177.11 -131.83
CA ARG A 59 37.30 -175.89 -131.98
C ARG A 59 36.46 -174.65 -132.28
N ASN A 60 35.44 -174.75 -133.11
CA ASN A 60 34.53 -173.64 -133.43
C ASN A 60 33.67 -173.26 -132.20
N TYR A 61 33.27 -174.24 -131.39
CA TYR A 61 32.60 -174.02 -130.12
C TYR A 61 33.53 -173.31 -129.12
N VAL A 62 34.75 -173.81 -128.92
CA VAL A 62 35.76 -173.17 -128.05
C VAL A 62 36.12 -171.76 -128.54
N GLN A 63 36.19 -171.53 -129.85
CA GLN A 63 36.43 -170.20 -130.44
C GLN A 63 35.27 -169.24 -130.19
N SER A 64 34.02 -169.68 -130.39
CA SER A 64 32.84 -168.83 -130.13
C SER A 64 32.61 -168.58 -128.63
N GLU A 65 32.95 -169.53 -127.76
CA GLU A 65 33.01 -169.34 -126.31
C GLU A 65 34.15 -168.38 -125.89
N LEU A 66 35.33 -168.48 -126.50
CA LEU A 66 36.44 -167.54 -126.28
C LEU A 66 36.02 -166.12 -126.67
N GLU A 67 35.40 -165.95 -127.84
CA GLU A 67 34.87 -164.66 -128.28
C GLU A 67 33.74 -164.15 -127.39
N ARG A 68 32.86 -165.03 -126.89
CA ARG A 68 31.80 -164.67 -125.94
C ARG A 68 32.40 -164.18 -124.61
N VAL A 69 33.40 -164.88 -124.08
CA VAL A 69 34.12 -164.48 -122.86
C VAL A 69 34.92 -163.21 -123.09
N GLN A 70 35.56 -163.03 -124.25
CA GLN A 70 36.29 -161.81 -124.59
C GLN A 70 35.34 -160.61 -124.70
N ARG A 71 34.21 -160.72 -125.40
CA ARG A 71 33.20 -159.65 -125.47
C ARG A 71 32.63 -159.31 -124.09
N LEU A 72 32.39 -160.32 -123.23
CA LEU A 72 31.97 -160.09 -121.84
C LEU A 72 33.05 -159.40 -121.01
N TRP A 73 34.33 -159.71 -121.23
CA TRP A 73 35.46 -159.05 -120.57
C TRP A 73 35.65 -157.61 -121.07
N GLU A 74 35.51 -157.36 -122.38
CA GLU A 74 35.55 -156.03 -122.99
C GLU A 74 34.44 -155.13 -122.42
N VAL A 75 33.19 -155.62 -122.41
CA VAL A 75 32.05 -154.92 -121.80
C VAL A 75 32.24 -154.71 -120.29
N ALA A 76 32.78 -155.69 -119.55
CA ALA A 76 33.05 -155.55 -118.13
C ALA A 76 34.17 -154.53 -117.85
N ALA A 77 35.20 -154.47 -118.70
CA ALA A 77 36.29 -153.51 -118.60
C ALA A 77 35.84 -152.09 -118.97
N GLU A 78 35.00 -151.94 -119.99
CA GLU A 78 34.38 -150.67 -120.38
C GLU A 78 33.45 -150.15 -119.27
N ASN A 79 32.55 -150.99 -118.75
CA ASN A 79 31.69 -150.63 -117.62
C ASN A 79 32.51 -150.23 -116.38
N LEU A 80 33.59 -150.95 -116.09
CA LEU A 80 34.49 -150.64 -114.97
C LEU A 80 35.26 -149.32 -115.17
N ASP A 81 35.66 -148.97 -116.39
CA ASP A 81 36.24 -147.65 -116.66
C ASP A 81 35.18 -146.54 -116.67
N ASN A 82 33.96 -146.81 -117.11
CA ASN A 82 32.85 -145.85 -117.07
C ASN A 82 32.44 -145.54 -115.63
N VAL A 83 32.25 -146.53 -114.75
CA VAL A 83 32.04 -146.30 -113.31
C VAL A 83 33.23 -145.58 -112.66
N ARG A 84 34.46 -145.80 -113.12
CA ARG A 84 35.63 -145.04 -112.67
C ARG A 84 35.66 -143.60 -113.20
N LYS A 85 35.12 -143.31 -114.39
CA LYS A 85 34.92 -141.94 -114.90
C LYS A 85 33.83 -141.23 -114.09
N GLU A 86 32.71 -141.90 -113.83
CA GLU A 86 31.61 -141.38 -113.01
C GLU A 86 32.04 -141.08 -111.58
N LEU A 87 32.78 -141.99 -110.93
CA LEU A 87 33.31 -141.75 -109.58
C LEU A 87 34.22 -140.50 -109.56
N ARG A 88 35.17 -140.38 -110.49
CA ARG A 88 36.02 -139.19 -110.63
C ARG A 88 35.21 -137.92 -110.92
N HIS A 89 34.10 -138.03 -111.65
CA HIS A 89 33.21 -136.89 -111.89
C HIS A 89 32.49 -136.48 -110.60
N LYS A 90 32.04 -137.44 -109.78
CA LYS A 90 31.44 -137.17 -108.46
C LYS A 90 32.45 -136.63 -107.46
N ASP A 91 33.69 -137.09 -107.45
CA ASP A 91 34.77 -136.51 -106.64
C ASP A 91 34.97 -135.02 -107.00
N VAL A 92 34.91 -134.66 -108.29
CA VAL A 92 34.97 -133.27 -108.76
C VAL A 92 33.71 -132.48 -108.43
N GLU A 93 32.51 -133.04 -108.60
CA GLU A 93 31.24 -132.38 -108.21
C GLU A 93 31.22 -132.06 -106.70
N ILE A 94 31.71 -132.96 -105.86
CA ILE A 94 31.84 -132.76 -104.42
C ILE A 94 32.83 -131.65 -104.12
N GLY A 95 34.03 -131.68 -104.72
CA GLY A 95 35.04 -130.63 -104.55
C GLY A 95 34.53 -129.25 -104.99
N GLU A 96 33.83 -129.17 -106.12
CA GLU A 96 33.17 -127.95 -106.58
C GLU A 96 32.06 -127.47 -105.62
N ALA A 97 31.28 -128.38 -105.03
CA ALA A 97 30.24 -128.03 -104.07
C ALA A 97 30.82 -127.54 -102.73
N GLU A 98 31.89 -128.17 -102.26
CA GLU A 98 32.65 -127.73 -101.08
C GLU A 98 33.29 -126.35 -101.32
N GLU A 99 33.89 -126.11 -102.49
CA GLU A 99 34.46 -124.79 -102.82
C GLU A 99 33.37 -123.71 -102.87
N LYS A 100 32.24 -123.97 -103.55
CA LYS A 100 31.09 -123.05 -103.59
C LYS A 100 30.58 -122.74 -102.18
N HIS A 101 30.46 -123.75 -101.31
CA HIS A 101 30.03 -123.53 -99.92
C HIS A 101 31.05 -122.75 -99.10
N GLN A 102 32.36 -122.97 -99.29
CA GLN A 102 33.40 -122.17 -98.65
C GLN A 102 33.39 -120.71 -99.13
N GLN A 103 33.16 -120.47 -100.42
CA GLN A 103 32.97 -119.12 -100.98
C GLN A 103 31.71 -118.45 -100.38
N GLU A 104 30.59 -119.16 -100.28
CA GLU A 104 29.37 -118.67 -99.62
C GLU A 104 29.62 -118.29 -98.16
N ILE A 105 30.27 -119.16 -97.38
CA ILE A 105 30.65 -118.87 -95.99
C ILE A 105 31.51 -117.60 -95.92
N GLY A 106 32.49 -117.45 -96.82
CA GLY A 106 33.30 -116.25 -96.93
C GLY A 106 32.47 -114.98 -97.18
N VAL A 107 31.50 -115.04 -98.09
CA VAL A 107 30.58 -113.94 -98.38
C VAL A 107 29.67 -113.63 -97.19
N TYR A 108 29.14 -114.63 -96.48
CA TYR A 108 28.33 -114.43 -95.28
C TYR A 108 29.15 -113.84 -94.12
N GLN A 109 30.40 -114.28 -93.92
CA GLN A 109 31.31 -113.68 -92.95
C GLN A 109 31.65 -112.22 -93.28
N GLN A 110 31.86 -111.89 -94.56
CA GLN A 110 32.07 -110.49 -94.98
C GLN A 110 30.82 -109.64 -94.78
N LYS A 111 29.62 -110.14 -95.13
CA LYS A 111 28.34 -109.48 -94.86
C LYS A 111 28.14 -109.22 -93.36
N MET A 112 28.45 -110.21 -92.51
CA MET A 112 28.33 -110.07 -91.05
C MET A 112 29.31 -109.03 -90.49
N LYS A 113 30.58 -109.05 -90.92
CA LYS A 113 31.58 -108.03 -90.54
C LYS A 113 31.17 -106.62 -90.99
N HIS A 114 30.65 -106.48 -92.22
CA HIS A 114 30.15 -105.20 -92.71
C HIS A 114 28.92 -104.73 -91.93
N LEU A 115 27.98 -105.62 -91.58
CA LEU A 115 26.80 -105.29 -90.80
C LEU A 115 27.15 -104.87 -89.37
N MET A 116 28.08 -105.56 -88.69
CA MET A 116 28.54 -105.14 -87.36
C MET A 116 29.27 -103.79 -87.44
N TYR A 117 30.17 -103.60 -88.41
CA TYR A 117 30.87 -102.32 -88.58
C TYR A 117 29.92 -101.15 -88.92
N THR A 118 28.87 -101.37 -89.70
CA THR A 118 27.86 -100.32 -89.94
C THR A 118 26.99 -100.06 -88.71
N GLN A 119 26.63 -101.09 -87.93
CA GLN A 119 25.91 -100.94 -86.67
C GLN A 119 26.75 -100.21 -85.59
N GLU A 120 28.03 -100.58 -85.43
CA GLU A 120 28.97 -99.92 -84.52
C GLU A 120 29.14 -98.44 -84.89
N ASN A 121 29.32 -98.14 -86.19
CA ASN A 121 29.42 -96.76 -86.66
C ASN A 121 28.10 -95.97 -86.51
N THR A 122 26.93 -96.56 -86.75
CA THR A 122 25.66 -95.84 -86.53
C THR A 122 25.38 -95.63 -85.06
N LEU A 123 25.78 -96.55 -84.17
CA LEU A 123 25.69 -96.34 -82.72
C LEU A 123 26.64 -95.24 -82.25
N ALA A 124 27.89 -95.22 -82.75
CA ALA A 124 28.85 -94.16 -82.44
C ALA A 124 28.38 -92.79 -82.96
N GLN A 125 27.82 -92.72 -84.17
CA GLN A 125 27.25 -91.48 -84.70
C GLN A 125 26.04 -91.03 -83.88
N LEU A 126 25.10 -91.92 -83.55
CA LEU A 126 23.94 -91.59 -82.71
C LEU A 126 24.34 -91.15 -81.29
N GLN A 127 25.46 -91.65 -80.75
CA GLN A 127 26.04 -91.16 -79.50
C GLN A 127 26.54 -89.73 -79.66
N ILE A 128 27.37 -89.44 -80.67
CA ILE A 128 27.87 -88.09 -80.97
C ILE A 128 26.71 -87.11 -81.20
N ASP A 129 25.74 -87.47 -82.05
CA ASP A 129 24.56 -86.65 -82.34
C ASP A 129 23.75 -86.37 -81.06
N SER A 130 23.67 -87.33 -80.12
CA SER A 130 22.97 -87.16 -78.84
C SER A 130 23.75 -86.29 -77.84
N GLU A 131 25.08 -86.39 -77.81
CA GLU A 131 25.94 -85.56 -76.96
C GLU A 131 25.97 -84.11 -77.47
N GLU A 132 26.02 -83.89 -78.79
CA GLU A 132 25.90 -82.57 -79.42
C GLU A 132 24.52 -81.95 -79.18
N ALA A 133 23.43 -82.73 -79.30
CA ALA A 133 22.09 -82.25 -79.00
C ALA A 133 21.92 -81.84 -77.52
N LEU A 134 22.53 -82.58 -76.58
CA LEU A 134 22.54 -82.24 -75.16
C LEU A 134 23.41 -81.01 -74.86
N LEU A 135 24.56 -80.88 -75.53
CA LEU A 135 25.43 -79.70 -75.41
C LEU A 135 24.72 -78.43 -75.90
N ASN A 136 24.10 -78.49 -77.08
CA ASN A 136 23.37 -77.37 -77.66
C ASN A 136 22.17 -76.98 -76.78
N LEU A 137 21.36 -77.95 -76.32
CA LEU A 137 20.27 -77.67 -75.39
C LEU A 137 20.76 -77.03 -74.07
N HIS A 138 21.88 -77.49 -73.52
CA HIS A 138 22.46 -76.89 -72.32
C HIS A 138 22.92 -75.45 -72.57
N GLN A 139 23.58 -75.20 -73.71
CA GLN A 139 24.01 -73.87 -74.11
C GLN A 139 22.82 -72.92 -74.35
N ASP A 140 21.74 -73.39 -74.96
CA ASP A 140 20.52 -72.60 -75.16
C ASP A 140 19.84 -72.26 -73.83
N CYS A 141 19.72 -73.21 -72.90
CA CYS A 141 19.22 -72.92 -71.55
C CYS A 141 20.09 -71.88 -70.81
N LEU A 142 21.41 -71.94 -70.96
CA LEU A 142 22.32 -70.91 -70.41
C LEU A 142 22.13 -69.55 -71.12
N ASN A 143 21.87 -69.54 -72.43
CA ASN A 143 21.60 -68.31 -73.18
C ASN A 143 20.28 -67.66 -72.70
N GLU A 144 19.22 -68.45 -72.50
CA GLU A 144 17.94 -68.00 -71.94
C GLU A 144 18.08 -67.48 -70.50
N GLU A 145 18.81 -68.19 -69.63
CA GLU A 145 19.05 -67.72 -68.25
C GLU A 145 19.80 -66.38 -68.22
N ASN A 146 20.84 -66.22 -69.06
CA ASN A 146 21.56 -64.95 -69.20
C ASN A 146 20.68 -63.82 -69.73
N LEU A 147 19.78 -64.09 -70.68
CA LEU A 147 18.83 -63.10 -71.19
C LEU A 147 17.86 -62.65 -70.09
N VAL A 148 17.26 -63.58 -69.34
CA VAL A 148 16.36 -63.28 -68.22
C VAL A 148 17.07 -62.51 -67.09
N ILE A 149 18.37 -62.76 -66.87
CA ILE A 149 19.19 -61.97 -65.94
C ILE A 149 19.37 -60.53 -66.45
N GLN A 150 19.67 -60.34 -67.73
CA GLN A 150 19.83 -59.00 -68.34
C GLN A 150 18.52 -58.21 -68.32
N GLU A 151 17.40 -58.81 -68.76
CA GLU A 151 16.07 -58.19 -68.72
C GLU A 151 15.70 -57.75 -67.30
N LYS A 152 15.97 -58.59 -66.30
CA LYS A 152 15.74 -58.30 -64.88
C LYS A 152 16.63 -57.17 -64.35
N GLU A 153 17.86 -57.03 -64.83
CA GLU A 153 18.72 -55.90 -64.48
C GLU A 153 18.27 -54.60 -65.14
N ASP A 154 17.85 -54.63 -66.40
CA ASP A 154 17.36 -53.46 -67.11
C ASP A 154 16.00 -52.99 -66.59
N LEU A 155 15.10 -53.92 -66.23
CA LEU A 155 13.84 -53.60 -65.55
C LEU A 155 14.08 -52.96 -64.16
N ARG A 156 15.14 -53.38 -63.45
CA ARG A 156 15.57 -52.74 -62.19
C ARG A 156 16.12 -51.34 -62.40
N LYS A 157 16.94 -51.11 -63.44
CA LYS A 157 17.43 -49.77 -63.81
C LYS A 157 16.27 -48.85 -64.16
N GLN A 158 15.35 -49.30 -65.02
CA GLN A 158 14.13 -48.57 -65.38
C GLN A 158 13.27 -48.23 -64.16
N LEU A 159 13.06 -49.17 -63.23
CA LEU A 159 12.34 -48.91 -61.99
C LEU A 159 13.05 -47.81 -61.17
N GLN A 160 14.35 -47.96 -60.91
CA GLN A 160 15.15 -46.98 -60.17
C GLN A 160 15.14 -45.58 -60.82
N ASP A 161 15.20 -45.52 -62.15
CA ASP A 161 15.12 -44.26 -62.90
C ASP A 161 13.71 -43.64 -62.78
N THR A 162 12.63 -44.42 -62.85
CA THR A 162 11.28 -43.89 -62.62
C THR A 162 11.07 -43.40 -61.19
N GLU A 163 11.55 -44.13 -60.17
CA GLU A 163 11.53 -43.71 -58.77
C GLU A 163 12.32 -42.40 -58.56
N SER A 164 13.52 -42.30 -59.14
CA SER A 164 14.35 -41.09 -59.12
C SER A 164 13.63 -39.90 -59.77
N ASN A 165 12.99 -40.10 -60.92
CA ASN A 165 12.19 -39.08 -61.60
C ASN A 165 10.97 -38.64 -60.76
N TYR A 166 10.24 -39.57 -60.13
CA TYR A 166 9.13 -39.21 -59.23
C TYR A 166 9.62 -38.42 -58.00
N LEU A 167 10.76 -38.80 -57.41
CA LEU A 167 11.37 -38.05 -56.30
C LEU A 167 11.79 -36.65 -56.72
N ALA A 168 12.37 -36.48 -57.92
CA ALA A 168 12.72 -35.18 -58.48
C ALA A 168 11.49 -34.29 -58.75
N ILE A 169 10.40 -34.86 -59.27
CA ILE A 169 9.12 -34.16 -59.46
C ILE A 169 8.54 -33.71 -58.11
N ILE A 170 8.53 -34.59 -57.09
CA ILE A 170 8.06 -34.25 -55.74
C ILE A 170 8.93 -33.16 -55.10
N ALA A 171 10.25 -33.21 -55.28
CA ALA A 171 11.17 -32.17 -54.80
C ALA A 171 10.89 -30.81 -55.47
N ASN A 172 10.73 -30.79 -56.80
CA ASN A 172 10.40 -29.58 -57.55
C ASN A 172 9.02 -29.00 -57.14
N MET A 173 8.00 -29.83 -56.92
CA MET A 173 6.70 -29.37 -56.41
C MET A 173 6.83 -28.77 -55.00
N LYS A 174 7.58 -29.41 -54.09
CA LYS A 174 7.85 -28.85 -52.75
C LYS A 174 8.56 -27.50 -52.79
N VAL A 175 9.57 -27.35 -53.66
CA VAL A 175 10.27 -26.07 -53.87
C VAL A 175 9.33 -25.02 -54.47
N GLY A 176 8.47 -25.39 -55.42
CA GLY A 176 7.43 -24.51 -55.98
C GLY A 176 6.43 -24.04 -54.92
N HIS A 177 5.93 -24.94 -54.08
CA HIS A 177 5.03 -24.61 -52.97
C HIS A 177 5.70 -23.73 -51.91
N SER A 178 6.97 -23.96 -51.55
CA SER A 178 7.69 -23.05 -50.64
C SER A 178 7.76 -21.65 -51.23
N LYS A 179 8.20 -21.51 -52.49
CA LYS A 179 8.26 -20.20 -53.17
C LYS A 179 6.91 -19.49 -53.19
N ALA A 180 5.82 -20.20 -53.47
CA ALA A 180 4.47 -19.63 -53.47
C ALA A 180 3.98 -19.21 -52.08
N LEU A 181 4.35 -19.95 -51.02
CA LEU A 181 4.09 -19.55 -49.64
C LEU A 181 4.93 -18.33 -49.23
N ASP A 182 6.17 -18.25 -49.68
CA ASP A 182 7.09 -17.16 -49.36
C ASP A 182 6.74 -15.86 -50.11
N THR A 183 6.24 -15.93 -51.35
CA THR A 183 5.65 -14.75 -52.02
C THR A 183 4.35 -14.31 -51.35
N LEU A 184 3.46 -15.24 -51.01
CA LEU A 184 2.19 -14.90 -50.33
C LEU A 184 2.42 -14.28 -48.94
N ARG A 185 3.48 -14.70 -48.23
CA ARG A 185 3.93 -14.05 -46.99
C ARG A 185 4.39 -12.60 -47.23
N GLN A 186 5.20 -12.37 -48.27
CA GLN A 186 5.68 -11.02 -48.62
C GLN A 186 4.54 -10.11 -49.05
N GLU A 187 3.53 -10.64 -49.76
CA GLU A 187 2.30 -9.92 -50.12
C GLU A 187 1.52 -9.50 -48.87
N PHE A 188 1.24 -10.43 -47.94
CA PHE A 188 0.55 -10.09 -46.68
C PHE A 188 1.35 -9.16 -45.76
N GLU A 189 2.68 -9.29 -45.72
CA GLU A 189 3.55 -8.40 -44.93
C GLU A 189 3.55 -6.98 -45.52
N ALA A 190 3.58 -6.84 -46.85
CA ALA A 190 3.45 -5.57 -47.54
C ALA A 190 2.06 -4.93 -47.33
N GLU A 191 0.97 -5.71 -47.45
CA GLU A 191 -0.38 -5.23 -47.16
C GLU A 191 -0.53 -4.76 -45.70
N ALA A 192 0.03 -5.51 -44.74
CA ALA A 192 0.01 -5.13 -43.33
C ALA A 192 0.73 -3.80 -43.09
N VAL A 193 1.96 -3.64 -43.61
CA VAL A 193 2.74 -2.40 -43.50
C VAL A 193 2.04 -1.22 -44.18
N GLU A 194 1.42 -1.43 -45.35
CA GLU A 194 0.67 -0.37 -46.03
C GLU A 194 -0.59 0.04 -45.24
N MET A 195 -1.29 -0.92 -44.61
CA MET A 195 -2.44 -0.68 -43.75
C MET A 195 -2.06 0.04 -42.45
N GLU A 196 -0.98 -0.37 -41.78
CA GLU A 196 -0.44 0.36 -40.63
C GLU A 196 -0.06 1.80 -41.02
N ALA A 197 0.63 2.00 -42.13
CA ALA A 197 0.99 3.33 -42.62
C ALA A 197 -0.25 4.21 -42.90
N LYS A 198 -1.31 3.64 -43.49
CA LYS A 198 -2.61 4.33 -43.69
C LYS A 198 -3.23 4.76 -42.36
N TYR A 199 -3.27 3.90 -41.35
CA TYR A 199 -3.85 4.24 -40.04
C TYR A 199 -2.98 5.20 -39.21
N VAL A 200 -1.66 5.01 -39.17
CA VAL A 200 -0.72 5.94 -38.51
C VAL A 200 -0.82 7.34 -39.11
N LYS A 201 -0.90 7.46 -40.44
CA LYS A 201 -1.15 8.74 -41.11
C LYS A 201 -2.50 9.33 -40.68
N LYS A 202 -3.58 8.55 -40.71
CA LYS A 202 -4.93 9.01 -40.33
C LYS A 202 -5.02 9.49 -38.87
N ILE A 203 -4.30 8.83 -37.96
CA ILE A 203 -4.18 9.26 -36.54
C ILE A 203 -3.44 10.60 -36.47
N LYS A 204 -2.31 10.73 -37.17
CA LYS A 204 -1.52 11.97 -37.19
C LYS A 204 -2.28 13.15 -37.81
N ASP A 205 -3.03 12.91 -38.88
CA ASP A 205 -3.89 13.92 -39.51
C ASP A 205 -5.03 14.36 -38.57
N LEU A 206 -5.63 13.44 -37.80
CA LEU A 206 -6.62 13.77 -36.75
C LEU A 206 -5.99 14.56 -35.58
N GLN A 207 -4.79 14.20 -35.13
CA GLN A 207 -4.05 14.96 -34.11
C GLN A 207 -3.80 16.40 -34.59
N ASN A 208 -3.28 16.57 -35.81
CA ASN A 208 -3.05 17.88 -36.42
C ASN A 208 -4.34 18.72 -36.50
N GLN A 209 -5.49 18.10 -36.85
CA GLN A 209 -6.78 18.78 -36.88
C GLN A 209 -7.27 19.21 -35.50
N LEU A 210 -7.09 18.38 -34.46
CA LEU A 210 -7.48 18.71 -33.09
C LEU A 210 -6.59 19.82 -32.50
N ASP A 211 -5.27 19.76 -32.72
CA ASP A 211 -4.36 20.83 -32.31
C ASP A 211 -4.62 22.15 -33.04
N LEU A 212 -4.98 22.10 -34.33
CA LEU A 212 -5.38 23.28 -35.08
C LEU A 212 -6.67 23.89 -34.51
N LYS A 213 -7.71 23.09 -34.26
CA LYS A 213 -8.95 23.54 -33.62
C LYS A 213 -8.67 24.19 -32.27
N ARG A 214 -7.94 23.51 -31.39
CA ARG A 214 -7.54 24.01 -30.07
C ARG A 214 -6.79 25.35 -30.16
N LYS A 215 -5.87 25.51 -31.12
CA LYS A 215 -5.17 26.78 -31.36
C LYS A 215 -6.13 27.88 -31.82
N THR A 216 -7.03 27.61 -32.76
CA THR A 216 -8.03 28.60 -33.22
C THR A 216 -9.04 28.98 -32.13
N GLU A 217 -9.47 28.03 -31.30
CA GLU A 217 -10.36 28.28 -30.16
C GLU A 217 -9.68 29.11 -29.08
N LEU A 218 -8.40 28.86 -28.81
CA LEU A 218 -7.58 29.63 -27.87
C LEU A 218 -7.42 31.08 -28.35
N ILE A 219 -7.00 31.29 -29.61
CA ILE A 219 -6.88 32.63 -30.22
C ILE A 219 -8.23 33.36 -30.18
N ALA A 220 -9.33 32.72 -30.60
CA ALA A 220 -10.65 33.33 -30.56
C ALA A 220 -11.16 33.62 -29.13
N GLN A 221 -10.65 32.92 -28.11
CA GLN A 221 -10.94 33.23 -26.70
C GLN A 221 -10.06 34.39 -26.19
N GLU A 222 -8.81 34.49 -26.63
CA GLU A 222 -7.92 35.62 -26.33
C GLU A 222 -8.41 36.91 -26.99
N GLU A 223 -8.82 36.88 -28.26
CA GLU A 223 -9.48 38.01 -28.94
C GLU A 223 -10.73 38.48 -28.17
N LYS A 224 -11.58 37.57 -27.72
CA LYS A 224 -12.76 37.90 -26.89
C LYS A 224 -12.37 38.54 -25.55
N LYS A 225 -11.34 38.02 -24.86
CA LYS A 225 -10.81 38.60 -23.62
C LYS A 225 -10.23 39.99 -23.86
N ASN A 226 -9.46 40.17 -24.93
CA ASN A 226 -8.81 41.44 -25.30
C ASN A 226 -9.85 42.51 -25.68
N ASN A 227 -10.87 42.14 -26.46
CA ASN A 227 -11.97 43.04 -26.81
C ASN A 227 -12.81 43.44 -25.59
N PHE A 228 -13.05 42.51 -24.66
CA PHE A 228 -13.72 42.80 -23.38
C PHE A 228 -12.87 43.71 -22.48
N LEU A 229 -11.56 43.45 -22.37
CA LEU A 229 -10.62 44.27 -21.62
C LEU A 229 -10.50 45.69 -22.21
N ALA A 230 -10.43 45.84 -23.54
CA ALA A 230 -10.46 47.14 -24.21
C ALA A 230 -11.79 47.89 -23.97
N THR A 231 -12.92 47.16 -23.90
CA THR A 231 -14.23 47.73 -23.55
C THR A 231 -14.26 48.22 -22.11
N ILE A 232 -13.69 47.45 -21.16
CA ILE A 232 -13.55 47.85 -19.75
C ILE A 232 -12.66 49.08 -19.63
N ILE A 233 -11.49 49.11 -20.29
CA ILE A 233 -10.57 50.25 -20.28
C ILE A 233 -11.27 51.50 -20.81
N SER A 234 -11.90 51.43 -22.00
CA SER A 234 -12.61 52.58 -22.58
C SER A 234 -13.78 53.08 -21.71
N ASN A 235 -14.42 52.19 -20.96
CA ASN A 235 -15.47 52.60 -20.02
C ASN A 235 -14.90 53.21 -18.74
N HIS A 236 -13.79 52.70 -18.21
CA HIS A 236 -13.09 53.29 -17.06
C HIS A 236 -12.46 54.65 -17.40
N GLU A 237 -11.90 54.82 -18.61
CA GLU A 237 -11.42 56.11 -19.10
C GLU A 237 -12.53 57.15 -19.15
N LYS A 238 -13.72 56.79 -19.68
CA LYS A 238 -14.90 57.68 -19.69
C LYS A 238 -15.34 58.06 -18.28
N THR A 239 -15.54 57.08 -17.38
CA THR A 239 -15.98 57.38 -16.01
C THR A 239 -14.93 58.15 -15.21
N PHE A 240 -13.64 57.97 -15.50
CA PHE A 240 -12.56 58.77 -14.93
C PHE A 240 -12.57 60.21 -15.45
N ASP A 241 -12.76 60.44 -16.75
CA ASP A 241 -12.89 61.79 -17.31
C ASP A 241 -14.19 62.49 -16.87
N GLU A 242 -15.29 61.76 -16.68
CA GLU A 242 -16.55 62.26 -16.08
C GLU A 242 -16.34 62.67 -14.62
N MET A 243 -15.71 61.81 -13.81
CA MET A 243 -15.36 62.10 -12.42
C MET A 243 -14.39 63.29 -12.30
N LYS A 244 -13.41 63.37 -13.20
CA LYS A 244 -12.44 64.46 -13.30
C LYS A 244 -13.09 65.77 -13.68
N LYS A 245 -14.05 65.78 -14.62
CA LYS A 245 -14.90 66.95 -14.92
C LYS A 245 -15.69 67.37 -13.69
N TYR A 246 -16.45 66.45 -13.09
CA TYR A 246 -17.25 66.71 -11.88
C TYR A 246 -16.43 67.36 -10.75
N TYR A 247 -15.26 66.82 -10.40
CA TYR A 247 -14.39 67.44 -9.39
C TYR A 247 -13.75 68.76 -9.86
N THR A 248 -13.47 68.93 -11.16
CA THR A 248 -13.00 70.22 -11.72
C THR A 248 -14.09 71.28 -11.62
N ASP A 249 -15.34 70.95 -11.94
CA ASP A 249 -16.50 71.84 -11.90
C ASP A 249 -16.85 72.23 -10.46
N ILE A 250 -16.80 71.28 -9.51
CA ILE A 250 -16.89 71.58 -8.07
C ILE A 250 -15.74 72.48 -7.62
N THR A 251 -14.50 72.21 -8.05
CA THR A 251 -13.35 73.05 -7.69
C THR A 251 -13.50 74.47 -8.24
N ALA A 252 -13.95 74.63 -9.48
CA ALA A 252 -14.23 75.91 -10.10
C ALA A 252 -15.38 76.66 -9.41
N THR A 253 -16.42 75.94 -8.97
CA THR A 253 -17.57 76.50 -8.23
C THR A 253 -17.16 76.94 -6.82
N ASN A 254 -16.38 76.12 -6.11
CA ASN A 254 -15.83 76.46 -4.81
C ASN A 254 -14.86 77.65 -4.90
N LEU A 255 -14.05 77.74 -5.97
CA LEU A 255 -13.18 78.89 -6.21
C LEU A 255 -13.98 80.19 -6.46
N LYS A 256 -15.09 80.13 -7.22
CA LYS A 256 -16.02 81.26 -7.40
C LYS A 256 -16.60 81.72 -6.06
N LEU A 257 -17.16 80.79 -5.28
CA LEU A 257 -17.70 81.07 -3.94
C LEU A 257 -16.65 81.66 -3.00
N ILE A 258 -15.40 81.17 -3.05
CA ILE A 258 -14.27 81.73 -2.29
C ILE A 258 -13.93 83.15 -2.75
N THR A 259 -14.04 83.48 -4.05
CA THR A 259 -13.85 84.86 -4.53
C THR A 259 -15.01 85.79 -4.16
N GLU A 260 -16.25 85.29 -4.17
CA GLU A 260 -17.46 86.02 -3.77
C GLU A 260 -17.41 86.36 -2.26
N LEU A 261 -17.19 85.35 -1.40
CA LEU A 261 -17.04 85.55 0.05
C LEU A 261 -15.86 86.46 0.41
N LYS A 262 -14.77 86.46 -0.38
CA LYS A 262 -13.66 87.41 -0.20
C LYS A 262 -14.04 88.85 -0.56
N ALA A 263 -14.90 89.06 -1.55
CA ALA A 263 -15.42 90.37 -1.91
C ALA A 263 -16.39 90.89 -0.84
N GLU A 264 -17.32 90.04 -0.36
CA GLU A 264 -18.23 90.38 0.74
C GLU A 264 -17.48 90.73 2.03
N LEU A 265 -16.43 89.97 2.38
CA LEU A 265 -15.61 90.23 3.57
C LEU A 265 -14.77 91.51 3.45
N ALA A 266 -14.34 91.88 2.24
CA ALA A 266 -13.73 93.18 1.98
C ALA A 266 -14.74 94.32 2.15
N GLU A 267 -15.96 94.16 1.64
CA GLU A 267 -17.04 95.13 1.78
C GLU A 267 -17.52 95.27 3.23
N GLN A 268 -17.56 94.19 4.01
CA GLN A 268 -17.85 94.25 5.45
C GLN A 268 -16.80 95.08 6.21
N LYS A 269 -15.51 94.86 5.98
CA LYS A 269 -14.44 95.66 6.61
C LYS A 269 -14.52 97.14 6.24
N GLU A 270 -14.88 97.43 4.98
CA GLU A 270 -15.11 98.78 4.46
C GLU A 270 -16.36 99.46 5.07
N ARG A 271 -17.28 98.70 5.68
CA ARG A 271 -18.38 99.21 6.54
C ARG A 271 -17.97 99.33 8.01
N GLU A 272 -17.26 98.35 8.56
CA GLU A 272 -16.77 98.39 9.96
C GLU A 272 -15.88 99.62 10.20
N HIS A 273 -14.93 99.89 9.31
CA HIS A 273 -14.06 101.07 9.38
C HIS A 273 -14.83 102.40 9.37
N LYS A 274 -16.00 102.48 8.71
CA LYS A 274 -16.87 103.67 8.72
C LYS A 274 -17.62 103.83 10.05
N LEU A 275 -18.17 102.73 10.56
CA LEU A 275 -18.82 102.70 11.88
C LEU A 275 -17.83 103.03 13.01
N GLU A 276 -16.57 102.61 12.89
CA GLU A 276 -15.51 102.91 13.86
C GLU A 276 -15.15 104.41 13.87
N GLN A 277 -15.12 105.07 12.71
CA GLN A 277 -14.98 106.54 12.63
C GLN A 277 -16.17 107.28 13.24
N GLU A 278 -17.41 106.84 12.96
CA GLU A 278 -18.63 107.41 13.57
C GLU A 278 -18.65 107.25 15.09
N MET A 279 -18.24 106.07 15.60
CA MET A 279 -18.12 105.80 17.03
C MET A 279 -17.05 106.68 17.70
N GLY A 280 -15.91 106.91 17.04
CA GLY A 280 -14.86 107.82 17.53
C GLY A 280 -15.35 109.28 17.69
N ALA A 281 -16.16 109.76 16.74
CA ALA A 281 -16.80 111.07 16.84
C ALA A 281 -17.80 111.14 18.02
N ALA A 282 -18.63 110.11 18.20
CA ALA A 282 -19.59 110.04 19.31
C ALA A 282 -18.91 110.00 20.69
N MET A 283 -17.85 109.21 20.85
CA MET A 283 -17.07 109.13 22.09
C MET A 283 -16.41 110.47 22.46
N SER A 284 -15.91 111.20 21.46
CA SER A 284 -15.35 112.54 21.64
C SER A 284 -16.39 113.56 22.12
N GLY A 285 -17.62 113.48 21.60
CA GLY A 285 -18.74 114.30 22.07
C GLY A 285 -19.18 113.97 23.50
N ARG A 286 -19.14 112.69 23.88
CA ARG A 286 -19.52 112.20 25.22
C ARG A 286 -18.59 112.73 26.31
N SER A 287 -17.26 112.61 26.13
CA SER A 287 -16.26 113.08 27.10
C SER A 287 -16.46 114.56 27.45
N ARG A 288 -16.71 115.41 26.43
CA ARG A 288 -16.95 116.85 26.60
C ARG A 288 -18.18 117.20 27.45
N LEU A 289 -19.19 116.32 27.50
CA LEU A 289 -20.38 116.49 28.34
C LEU A 289 -20.14 115.99 29.78
N GLU A 290 -19.38 114.91 29.95
CA GLU A 290 -19.04 114.37 31.27
C GLU A 290 -18.20 115.37 32.10
N ASP A 291 -17.28 116.12 31.47
CA ASP A 291 -16.52 117.22 32.11
C ASP A 291 -17.40 118.41 32.56
N GLN A 292 -18.46 118.74 31.82
CA GLN A 292 -19.39 119.81 32.19
C GLN A 292 -20.24 119.39 33.40
N VAL A 293 -20.69 118.13 33.43
CA VAL A 293 -21.40 117.54 34.58
C VAL A 293 -20.51 117.48 35.82
N ALA A 294 -19.22 117.14 35.67
CA ALA A 294 -18.25 117.12 36.77
C ALA A 294 -18.08 118.51 37.41
N ASN A 295 -17.93 119.57 36.61
CA ASN A 295 -17.77 120.94 37.10
C ASN A 295 -19.03 121.48 37.81
N LEU A 296 -20.23 121.14 37.33
CA LEU A 296 -21.48 121.52 38.00
C LEU A 296 -21.68 120.77 39.33
N ARG A 297 -21.39 119.47 39.38
CA ARG A 297 -21.43 118.67 40.63
C ARG A 297 -20.48 119.22 41.70
N LYS A 298 -19.30 119.73 41.31
CA LYS A 298 -18.34 120.34 42.25
C LYS A 298 -18.90 121.60 42.91
N LYS A 299 -19.54 122.50 42.14
CA LYS A 299 -20.19 123.73 42.66
C LYS A 299 -21.41 123.44 43.55
N LEU A 300 -22.13 122.35 43.29
CA LEU A 300 -23.22 121.88 44.15
C LEU A 300 -22.69 121.37 45.51
N ALA A 301 -21.60 120.60 45.51
CA ALA A 301 -21.03 120.04 46.74
C ALA A 301 -20.58 121.12 47.74
N ASP A 302 -19.96 122.20 47.29
CA ASP A 302 -19.43 123.24 48.19
C ASP A 302 -20.54 124.16 48.76
N THR A 303 -21.59 124.43 48.00
CA THR A 303 -22.78 125.14 48.52
C THR A 303 -23.57 124.27 49.51
N GLN A 304 -23.73 122.97 49.22
CA GLN A 304 -24.45 122.04 50.09
C GLN A 304 -23.69 121.74 51.41
N ARG A 305 -22.35 121.75 51.40
CA ARG A 305 -21.51 121.70 52.62
C ARG A 305 -21.72 122.91 53.53
N SER A 306 -21.89 124.11 52.97
CA SER A 306 -22.17 125.32 53.74
C SER A 306 -23.55 125.25 54.41
N MET A 307 -24.56 124.77 53.67
CA MET A 307 -25.93 124.60 54.18
C MET A 307 -25.99 123.57 55.31
N GLN A 308 -25.34 122.40 55.15
CA GLN A 308 -25.37 121.34 56.16
C GLN A 308 -24.70 121.70 57.50
N ARG A 309 -23.74 122.64 57.54
CA ARG A 309 -23.21 123.16 58.81
C ARG A 309 -24.27 123.98 59.54
N SER A 310 -24.79 125.02 58.90
CA SER A 310 -25.83 125.89 59.49
C SER A 310 -27.10 125.14 59.91
N GLN A 311 -27.39 123.99 59.28
CA GLN A 311 -28.55 123.17 59.60
C GLN A 311 -28.28 122.24 60.79
N ARG A 312 -27.09 121.60 60.85
CA ARG A 312 -26.65 120.83 62.04
C ARG A 312 -26.55 121.70 63.29
N ASP A 313 -26.02 122.91 63.18
CA ASP A 313 -25.88 123.80 64.33
C ASP A 313 -27.26 124.22 64.89
N LYS A 314 -28.26 124.37 64.00
CA LYS A 314 -29.65 124.69 64.38
C LYS A 314 -30.40 123.51 65.00
N GLU A 315 -30.22 122.30 64.47
CA GLU A 315 -30.79 121.07 65.04
C GLU A 315 -30.15 120.73 66.38
N SER A 316 -28.80 120.81 66.46
CA SER A 316 -28.04 120.67 67.71
C SER A 316 -28.51 121.65 68.78
N TYR A 317 -28.73 122.92 68.43
CA TYR A 317 -29.27 123.92 69.36
C TYR A 317 -30.67 123.56 69.87
N LEU A 318 -31.57 123.09 69.01
CA LEU A 318 -32.94 122.73 69.41
C LEU A 318 -32.99 121.45 70.27
N THR A 319 -32.23 120.41 69.92
CA THR A 319 -32.11 119.20 70.77
C THR A 319 -31.46 119.53 72.10
N SER A 320 -30.40 120.35 72.12
CA SER A 320 -29.77 120.81 73.36
C SER A 320 -30.71 121.68 74.19
N GLN A 321 -31.54 122.53 73.58
CA GLN A 321 -32.52 123.35 74.29
C GLN A 321 -33.65 122.51 74.90
N ALA A 322 -34.07 121.44 74.23
CA ALA A 322 -35.03 120.48 74.78
C ALA A 322 -34.43 119.68 75.95
N GLN A 323 -33.20 119.17 75.79
CA GLN A 323 -32.47 118.48 76.85
C GLN A 323 -32.18 119.39 78.04
N VAL A 324 -31.77 120.65 77.82
CA VAL A 324 -31.59 121.64 78.90
C VAL A 324 -32.90 121.90 79.63
N LYS A 325 -34.06 121.97 78.96
CA LYS A 325 -35.35 122.12 79.66
C LYS A 325 -35.66 120.92 80.58
N VAL A 326 -35.52 119.69 80.07
CA VAL A 326 -35.72 118.47 80.88
C VAL A 326 -34.72 118.43 82.04
N LEU A 327 -33.44 118.65 81.77
CA LEU A 327 -32.38 118.70 82.77
C LEU A 327 -32.54 119.87 83.76
N THR A 328 -33.21 120.98 83.41
CA THR A 328 -33.56 122.01 84.39
C THR A 328 -34.70 121.57 85.30
N SER A 329 -35.75 120.91 84.79
CA SER A 329 -36.79 120.33 85.66
C SER A 329 -36.28 119.19 86.54
N GLU A 330 -35.40 118.33 86.01
CA GLU A 330 -34.74 117.28 86.78
C GLU A 330 -33.75 117.88 87.79
N LYS A 331 -33.00 118.93 87.43
CA LYS A 331 -32.14 119.66 88.37
C LYS A 331 -32.94 120.36 89.46
N GLU A 332 -34.07 120.99 89.16
CA GLU A 332 -34.91 121.66 90.17
C GLU A 332 -35.57 120.64 91.11
N ALA A 333 -36.04 119.51 90.57
CA ALA A 333 -36.50 118.38 91.39
C ALA A 333 -35.38 117.81 92.26
N LEU A 334 -34.20 117.51 91.69
CA LEU A 334 -33.03 117.01 92.42
C LEU A 334 -32.47 118.04 93.40
N GLN A 335 -32.57 119.34 93.15
CA GLN A 335 -32.19 120.38 94.11
C GLN A 335 -33.18 120.44 95.29
N TRP A 336 -34.48 120.25 95.05
CA TRP A 336 -35.46 120.15 96.12
C TRP A 336 -35.29 118.85 96.93
N GLU A 337 -35.10 117.71 96.27
CA GLU A 337 -34.77 116.43 96.93
C GLU A 337 -33.46 116.51 97.71
N LEU A 338 -32.42 117.15 97.17
CA LEU A 338 -31.12 117.31 97.83
C LEU A 338 -31.22 118.26 99.02
N GLU A 339 -32.05 119.31 98.98
CA GLU A 339 -32.28 120.19 100.14
C GLU A 339 -33.12 119.49 101.23
N VAL A 340 -34.13 118.69 100.84
CA VAL A 340 -34.87 117.82 101.76
C VAL A 340 -33.98 116.72 102.35
N LEU A 341 -33.06 116.16 101.56
CA LEU A 341 -32.07 115.17 102.02
C LEU A 341 -31.00 115.81 102.91
N LYS A 342 -30.59 117.06 102.68
CA LYS A 342 -29.76 117.83 103.63
C LYS A 342 -30.49 118.04 104.95
N GLN A 343 -31.73 118.52 104.94
CA GLN A 343 -32.49 118.75 106.18
C GLN A 343 -32.70 117.45 106.96
N LYS A 344 -32.90 116.32 106.26
CA LYS A 344 -32.90 114.98 106.86
C LYS A 344 -31.52 114.57 107.36
N ALA A 345 -30.44 114.86 106.64
CA ALA A 345 -29.07 114.55 107.05
C ALA A 345 -28.65 115.38 108.27
N GLU A 346 -29.02 116.66 108.36
CA GLU A 346 -28.80 117.51 109.54
C GLU A 346 -29.66 117.09 110.73
N ALA A 347 -30.86 116.55 110.50
CA ALA A 347 -31.65 115.90 111.55
C ALA A 347 -30.95 114.62 112.05
N ILE A 348 -30.55 113.73 111.14
CA ILE A 348 -29.83 112.50 111.46
C ILE A 348 -28.46 112.78 112.08
N GLU A 349 -27.76 113.86 111.73
CA GLU A 349 -26.51 114.27 112.37
C GLU A 349 -26.72 114.87 113.77
N ARG A 350 -27.86 115.54 114.03
CA ARG A 350 -28.25 115.95 115.39
C ARG A 350 -28.62 114.74 116.24
N GLU A 351 -29.51 113.88 115.75
CA GLU A 351 -29.87 112.61 116.42
C GLU A 351 -28.63 111.73 116.67
N ARG A 352 -27.72 111.63 115.69
CA ARG A 352 -26.43 110.93 115.85
C ARG A 352 -25.54 111.58 116.91
N LYS A 353 -25.48 112.91 117.00
CA LYS A 353 -24.70 113.61 118.05
C LYS A 353 -25.32 113.39 119.43
N GLU A 354 -26.62 113.60 119.59
CA GLU A 354 -27.34 113.35 120.84
C GLU A 354 -27.21 111.89 121.28
N LEU A 355 -27.32 110.93 120.36
CA LEU A 355 -27.11 109.50 120.63
C LEU A 355 -25.64 109.16 120.93
N TYR A 356 -24.67 109.83 120.30
CA TYR A 356 -23.24 109.64 120.55
C TYR A 356 -22.83 110.23 121.91
N ASP A 357 -23.30 111.41 122.26
CA ASP A 357 -23.04 112.05 123.55
C ASP A 357 -23.72 111.29 124.70
N HIS A 358 -24.94 110.79 124.47
CA HIS A 358 -25.61 109.87 125.41
C HIS A 358 -24.88 108.52 125.53
N PHE A 359 -24.40 107.96 124.41
CA PHE A 359 -23.57 106.75 124.42
C PHE A 359 -22.27 106.96 125.20
N VAL A 360 -21.56 108.08 125.00
CA VAL A 360 -20.34 108.43 125.75
C VAL A 360 -20.64 108.56 127.25
N ALA A 361 -21.76 109.18 127.63
CA ALA A 361 -22.17 109.28 129.04
C ALA A 361 -22.46 107.91 129.66
N VAL A 362 -23.27 107.06 128.99
CA VAL A 362 -23.62 105.71 129.47
C VAL A 362 -22.40 104.79 129.49
N VAL A 363 -21.51 104.87 128.50
CA VAL A 363 -20.23 104.15 128.49
C VAL A 363 -19.35 104.58 129.67
N GLY A 364 -19.30 105.87 130.00
CA GLY A 364 -18.59 106.36 131.18
C GLY A 364 -19.08 105.75 132.49
N GLU A 365 -20.39 105.70 132.73
CA GLU A 365 -20.97 105.06 133.92
C GLU A 365 -20.75 103.54 133.94
N VAL A 366 -20.92 102.87 132.79
CA VAL A 366 -20.70 101.43 132.65
C VAL A 366 -19.23 101.08 132.84
N GLN A 367 -18.31 101.93 132.39
CA GLN A 367 -16.87 101.75 132.53
C GLN A 367 -16.42 101.92 133.99
N GLN A 368 -16.86 102.97 134.71
CA GLN A 368 -16.57 103.09 136.15
C GLN A 368 -17.11 101.88 136.94
N ARG A 369 -18.30 101.39 136.59
CA ARG A 369 -18.88 100.17 137.22
C ARG A 369 -18.16 98.88 136.82
N SER A 370 -17.60 98.78 135.61
CA SER A 370 -16.86 97.59 135.17
C SER A 370 -15.44 97.56 135.72
N GLU A 371 -14.75 98.70 135.80
CA GLU A 371 -13.43 98.83 136.43
C GLU A 371 -13.47 98.44 137.92
N LEU A 372 -14.44 98.97 138.67
CA LEU A 372 -14.70 98.57 140.07
C LEU A 372 -14.99 97.06 140.22
N ARG A 373 -15.62 96.43 139.22
CA ARG A 373 -15.93 95.00 139.22
C ARG A 373 -14.72 94.15 138.81
N ASN A 374 -13.91 94.61 137.86
CA ASN A 374 -12.71 93.94 137.39
C ASN A 374 -11.64 93.88 138.49
N ILE A 375 -11.42 94.96 139.24
CA ILE A 375 -10.51 94.98 140.41
C ILE A 375 -10.89 93.93 141.47
N VAL A 376 -12.18 93.58 141.58
CA VAL A 376 -12.68 92.51 142.47
C VAL A 376 -12.56 91.13 141.83
N LEU A 377 -12.69 91.03 140.50
CA LEU A 377 -12.55 89.76 139.76
C LEU A 377 -11.09 89.33 139.60
N GLU A 378 -10.15 90.22 139.32
CA GLU A 378 -8.71 89.92 139.25
C GLU A 378 -8.20 89.36 140.59
N LYS A 379 -8.63 89.96 141.71
CA LYS A 379 -8.33 89.45 143.06
C LYS A 379 -8.87 88.03 143.32
N LYS A 380 -9.95 87.63 142.63
CA LYS A 380 -10.44 86.23 142.65
C LYS A 380 -9.72 85.34 141.64
N LEU A 381 -9.39 85.85 140.46
CA LEU A 381 -8.74 85.09 139.39
C LEU A 381 -7.36 84.63 139.82
N ASN A 382 -6.54 85.54 140.37
CA ASN A 382 -5.21 85.21 140.89
C ASN A 382 -5.33 84.17 142.01
N GLN A 383 -6.30 84.32 142.91
CA GLN A 383 -6.56 83.35 144.00
C GLN A 383 -7.02 81.96 143.50
N VAL A 384 -7.47 81.84 142.24
CA VAL A 384 -7.76 80.55 141.58
C VAL A 384 -6.52 80.03 140.84
N SER A 385 -5.74 80.89 140.17
CA SER A 385 -4.44 80.53 139.53
C SER A 385 -3.47 79.95 140.57
N ASP A 386 -3.33 80.64 141.70
CA ASP A 386 -2.57 80.21 142.87
C ASP A 386 -2.95 78.79 143.36
N ASN A 387 -4.17 78.34 143.11
CA ASN A 387 -4.66 77.01 143.50
C ASN A 387 -4.52 75.97 142.38
N LEU A 388 -4.56 76.39 141.11
CA LEU A 388 -4.26 75.54 139.97
C LEU A 388 -2.77 75.16 139.96
N GLU A 389 -1.86 76.12 140.07
CA GLU A 389 -0.41 75.89 140.10
C GLU A 389 -0.01 74.95 141.24
N LYS A 390 -0.62 75.09 142.42
CA LYS A 390 -0.42 74.16 143.55
C LYS A 390 -0.93 72.75 143.28
N LYS A 391 -1.98 72.59 142.48
CA LYS A 391 -2.51 71.27 142.07
C LYS A 391 -1.64 70.63 140.99
N GLU A 392 -1.18 71.40 140.02
CA GLU A 392 -0.28 70.94 138.96
C GLU A 392 1.10 70.57 139.52
N ALA A 393 1.63 71.36 140.47
CA ALA A 393 2.86 71.02 141.19
C ALA A 393 2.77 69.69 141.94
N VAL A 394 1.69 69.46 142.71
CA VAL A 394 1.47 68.17 143.40
C VAL A 394 1.29 67.02 142.41
N LEU A 395 0.62 67.25 141.27
CA LEU A 395 0.44 66.21 140.26
C LEU A 395 1.75 65.86 139.54
N SER A 396 2.60 66.87 139.27
CA SER A 396 3.97 66.69 138.76
C SER A 396 4.87 65.95 139.76
N GLU A 397 4.80 66.30 141.04
CA GLU A 397 5.58 65.66 142.11
C GLU A 397 5.18 64.19 142.27
N VAL A 398 3.88 63.86 142.30
CA VAL A 398 3.38 62.47 142.37
C VAL A 398 3.79 61.66 141.12
N LEU A 399 3.74 62.25 139.92
CA LEU A 399 4.23 61.60 138.70
C LEU A 399 5.74 61.30 138.78
N SER A 400 6.53 62.23 139.34
CA SER A 400 7.98 62.01 139.53
C SER A 400 8.32 60.93 140.57
N ALA A 401 7.53 60.86 141.66
CA ALA A 401 7.77 59.95 142.76
C ALA A 401 7.40 58.49 142.45
N ALA A 402 6.42 58.28 141.55
CA ALA A 402 5.88 56.95 141.29
C ALA A 402 6.73 56.08 140.34
N ASN A 403 7.65 56.67 139.56
CA ASN A 403 8.48 55.98 138.56
C ASN A 403 7.68 55.01 137.64
N LEU A 404 6.44 55.37 137.33
CA LEU A 404 5.56 54.57 136.47
C LEU A 404 6.01 54.68 135.01
N ASP A 405 5.89 53.57 134.28
CA ASP A 405 6.03 53.55 132.82
C ASP A 405 5.04 54.57 132.19
N PRO A 406 5.54 55.59 131.44
CA PRO A 406 4.69 56.62 130.86
C PRO A 406 3.64 56.07 129.88
N VAL A 407 3.87 54.92 129.25
CA VAL A 407 2.89 54.32 128.33
C VAL A 407 1.70 53.79 129.12
N SER A 408 1.97 53.04 130.18
CA SER A 408 0.95 52.48 131.08
C SER A 408 0.10 53.54 131.77
N PHE A 409 0.70 54.66 132.25
CA PHE A 409 -0.07 55.74 132.87
C PHE A 409 -1.02 56.43 131.88
N ASN A 410 -0.53 56.81 130.69
CA ASN A 410 -1.34 57.50 129.70
C ASN A 410 -2.48 56.62 129.16
N GLN A 411 -2.31 55.30 129.08
CA GLN A 411 -3.41 54.39 128.74
C GLN A 411 -4.55 54.41 129.77
N VAL A 412 -4.23 54.45 131.08
CA VAL A 412 -5.26 54.57 132.13
C VAL A 412 -5.92 55.95 132.10
N SER A 413 -5.15 57.01 131.85
CA SER A 413 -5.69 58.38 131.70
C SER A 413 -6.69 58.47 130.54
N HIS A 414 -6.33 58.00 129.35
CA HIS A 414 -7.22 57.99 128.19
C HIS A 414 -8.44 57.05 128.37
N GLN A 415 -8.33 55.96 129.15
CA GLN A 415 -9.51 55.16 129.50
C GLN A 415 -10.49 55.93 130.41
N LEU A 416 -9.98 56.71 131.37
CA LEU A 416 -10.81 57.57 132.22
C LEU A 416 -11.48 58.70 131.43
N GLU A 417 -10.74 59.37 130.53
CA GLU A 417 -11.30 60.39 129.63
C GLU A 417 -12.42 59.82 128.76
N ARG A 418 -12.21 58.63 128.16
CA ARG A 418 -13.22 57.97 127.34
C ARG A 418 -14.49 57.60 128.12
N ILE A 419 -14.36 57.17 129.38
CA ILE A 419 -15.51 56.93 130.26
C ILE A 419 -16.25 58.22 130.58
N ILE A 420 -15.56 59.36 130.69
CA ILE A 420 -16.17 60.68 130.89
C ILE A 420 -16.96 61.10 129.63
N ASP A 421 -16.43 60.88 128.43
CA ASP A 421 -17.16 61.21 127.18
C ASP A 421 -18.38 60.32 126.93
N GLU A 422 -18.29 59.01 127.20
CA GLU A 422 -19.44 58.10 127.12
C GLU A 422 -20.53 58.49 128.13
N LYS A 423 -20.16 58.96 129.34
CA LYS A 423 -21.10 59.56 130.32
C LYS A 423 -21.74 60.85 129.80
N ASN A 424 -20.98 61.72 129.15
CA ASN A 424 -21.45 63.01 128.64
C ASN A 424 -22.48 62.83 127.51
N GLN A 425 -22.28 61.87 126.60
CA GLN A 425 -23.26 61.57 125.55
C GLN A 425 -24.60 61.07 126.13
N LEU A 426 -24.57 60.26 127.20
CA LEU A 426 -25.78 59.77 127.87
C LEU A 426 -26.62 60.91 128.48
N VAL A 427 -25.94 61.95 129.00
CA VAL A 427 -26.60 63.19 129.51
C VAL A 427 -27.21 64.03 128.39
N GLY A 428 -26.74 63.87 127.14
CA GLY A 428 -27.35 64.46 125.95
C GLY A 428 -28.75 63.88 125.68
N GLY A 429 -28.84 62.57 125.47
CA GLY A 429 -30.10 61.90 125.09
C GLY A 429 -31.25 62.13 126.08
N LEU A 430 -30.98 62.07 127.38
CA LEU A 430 -31.97 62.31 128.44
C LEU A 430 -32.59 63.72 128.44
N ARG A 431 -32.02 64.69 127.71
CA ARG A 431 -32.59 66.05 127.59
C ARG A 431 -33.68 66.14 126.52
N GLU A 432 -33.66 65.28 125.51
CA GLU A 432 -34.61 65.36 124.39
C GLU A 432 -35.99 64.77 124.76
N GLU A 433 -36.04 63.68 125.54
CA GLU A 433 -37.30 63.11 126.07
C GLU A 433 -38.05 64.10 126.97
N VAL A 434 -37.33 64.91 127.75
CA VAL A 434 -37.92 65.96 128.61
C VAL A 434 -38.55 67.08 127.77
N ALA A 435 -38.04 67.33 126.56
CA ALA A 435 -38.56 68.38 125.66
C ALA A 435 -39.89 67.98 125.00
N THR A 436 -40.04 66.72 124.58
CA THR A 436 -41.29 66.24 123.93
C THR A 436 -42.45 66.18 124.91
N LEU A 437 -42.23 65.69 126.14
CA LEU A 437 -43.25 65.64 127.21
C LEU A 437 -43.84 67.02 127.54
N ARG A 438 -43.00 68.07 127.61
CA ARG A 438 -43.46 69.44 127.88
C ARG A 438 -44.42 69.96 126.81
N ARG A 439 -44.23 69.57 125.54
CA ARG A 439 -45.01 70.06 124.39
C ARG A 439 -46.47 69.58 124.44
N MET A 440 -46.70 68.31 124.77
CA MET A 440 -48.05 67.75 124.89
C MET A 440 -48.82 68.31 126.09
N TYR A 441 -48.14 68.71 127.17
CA TYR A 441 -48.78 69.34 128.32
C TYR A 441 -49.40 70.70 127.98
N THR A 442 -48.73 71.53 127.17
CA THR A 442 -49.23 72.85 126.77
C THR A 442 -50.52 72.80 125.95
N GLU A 443 -50.64 71.88 124.97
CA GLU A 443 -51.84 71.80 124.12
C GLU A 443 -53.13 71.42 124.88
N LEU A 444 -52.99 70.75 126.03
CA LEU A 444 -54.13 70.40 126.88
C LEU A 444 -54.68 71.63 127.62
N MET A 445 -53.80 72.53 128.07
CA MET A 445 -54.14 73.70 128.87
C MET A 445 -54.92 74.74 128.05
N ASP A 446 -54.51 75.01 126.81
CA ASP A 446 -55.14 76.03 125.96
C ASP A 446 -56.59 75.66 125.60
N LYS A 447 -56.85 74.38 125.30
CA LYS A 447 -58.20 73.85 125.07
C LYS A 447 -59.11 74.06 126.28
N HIS A 448 -58.56 74.01 127.51
CA HIS A 448 -59.34 74.17 128.72
C HIS A 448 -59.72 75.64 129.00
N GLN A 449 -58.81 76.59 128.71
CA GLN A 449 -59.10 78.03 128.87
C GLN A 449 -60.21 78.54 127.93
N ALA A 450 -60.30 78.00 126.71
CA ALA A 450 -61.32 78.39 125.74
C ALA A 450 -62.75 78.20 126.26
N ALA A 451 -63.02 77.11 126.99
CA ALA A 451 -64.34 76.79 127.53
C ALA A 451 -64.82 77.79 128.61
N LEU A 452 -63.90 78.33 129.42
CA LEU A 452 -64.21 79.22 130.55
C LEU A 452 -64.74 80.60 130.12
N ARG A 453 -64.37 81.09 128.94
CA ARG A 453 -64.78 82.44 128.46
C ARG A 453 -66.25 82.56 128.06
N MET A 454 -66.95 81.45 127.81
CA MET A 454 -68.36 81.46 127.36
C MET A 454 -69.39 81.81 128.46
N ALA A 455 -68.99 81.81 129.75
CA ALA A 455 -69.92 81.49 130.84
C ALA A 455 -70.30 82.64 131.82
N ARG A 456 -70.08 83.93 131.50
CA ARG A 456 -70.44 85.03 132.45
C ARG A 456 -70.97 86.33 131.82
N LYS A 457 -72.23 86.64 132.13
CA LYS A 457 -72.88 87.97 132.14
C LYS A 457 -73.54 88.19 133.53
N PRO A 458 -74.25 89.29 133.81
CA PRO A 458 -73.66 90.61 134.09
C PRO A 458 -74.15 91.18 135.44
N LYS A 459 -73.52 92.25 135.95
CA LYS A 459 -74.19 93.23 136.84
C LYS A 459 -73.36 94.51 137.02
N ALA A 460 -74.04 95.66 137.03
CA ALA A 460 -73.47 96.95 137.37
C ALA A 460 -73.89 97.35 138.79
N THR A 461 -72.94 97.31 139.72
CA THR A 461 -73.10 97.61 141.17
C THR A 461 -71.70 97.73 141.77
N THR A 462 -71.33 98.69 142.64
CA THR A 462 -71.95 99.96 143.09
C THR A 462 -70.95 100.67 144.02
N LYS A 463 -71.03 102.01 144.14
CA LYS A 463 -70.49 102.86 145.24
C LYS A 463 -68.95 102.93 145.44
N LEU A 464 -68.49 104.12 145.80
CA LEU A 464 -67.70 104.41 147.02
C LEU A 464 -67.81 105.93 147.30
N PRO A 465 -68.17 106.40 148.52
CA PRO A 465 -68.35 107.82 148.82
C PRO A 465 -67.29 108.44 149.76
N ASN A 466 -67.11 109.77 149.67
CA ASN A 466 -66.44 110.68 150.64
C ASN A 466 -64.97 110.36 151.00
N ILE A 467 -63.97 111.15 150.58
CA ILE A 467 -63.72 112.57 150.95
C ILE A 467 -62.76 113.23 149.92
N PRO A 468 -62.77 114.56 149.73
CA PRO A 468 -61.96 115.22 148.70
C PRO A 468 -60.57 115.72 149.17
N LEU A 469 -59.58 115.60 148.30
CA LEU A 469 -58.49 116.56 148.06
C LEU A 469 -57.85 116.27 146.69
#